data_AF-A0A412LC75-F1
#
_entry.id   AF-A0A412LC75-F1
#
_cell.length_a   1.000
_cell.length_b   1.000
_cell.length_c   1.000
_cell.angle_alpha   90.00
_cell.angle_beta   90.00
_cell.angle_gamma   90.00
#
_symmetry.space_group_name_H-M   'P 1'
#
loop_
_entity.id
_entity.type
_entity.pdbx_description
1 polymer ?
#
loop_
_entity_poly.entity_id
_entity_poly.type
_entity_poly.pdbx_seq_one_letter_code
_entity_poly.pdbx_strand_id
1 'polypeptide(L)'
;MKQDIVLPTTKNIQLSEAEAFKKLKAHFMKKKVIIFISTMIATILLVVGLYSYATLAKTFIPYDNEIISINEIDGKLYATYQGENLGGTVSCAPETVVINGEEKKITIFYYYKTPWSEYIQPIFESDNFRDTFLIGKTDEIDQIYYGEFQLDGSEQDTALIAENSELIWGD
;
A
#
# COMPACT_ATOMS: atom_id res chain seq x y z
N MET A 1 -31.67 -67.29 6.53
CA MET A 1 -32.05 -66.09 5.75
C MET A 1 -30.77 -65.41 5.28
N LYS A 2 -30.50 -65.39 3.97
CA LYS A 2 -29.42 -64.54 3.41
C LYS A 2 -30.04 -63.16 3.19
N GLN A 3 -29.47 -62.12 3.81
CA GLN A 3 -29.80 -60.74 3.49
C GLN A 3 -29.07 -60.37 2.20
N ASP A 4 -29.82 -60.13 1.12
CA ASP A 4 -29.28 -59.55 -0.10
C ASP A 4 -28.87 -58.10 0.17
N ILE A 5 -27.58 -57.90 0.43
CA ILE A 5 -26.98 -56.57 0.52
C ILE A 5 -26.80 -56.07 -0.92
N VAL A 6 -27.78 -55.31 -1.40
CA VAL A 6 -27.68 -54.61 -2.68
C VAL A 6 -26.76 -53.41 -2.49
N LEU A 7 -25.48 -53.58 -2.84
CA LEU A 7 -24.53 -52.47 -2.90
C LEU A 7 -25.02 -51.46 -3.95
N PRO A 8 -25.18 -50.17 -3.60
CA PRO A 8 -25.58 -49.16 -4.58
C PRO A 8 -24.50 -49.10 -5.66
N THR A 9 -24.87 -49.44 -6.89
CA THR A 9 -23.98 -49.36 -8.03
C THR A 9 -23.57 -47.89 -8.25
N THR A 10 -22.28 -47.67 -8.49
CA THR A 10 -21.65 -46.36 -8.74
C THR A 10 -22.41 -45.49 -9.74
N LYS A 11 -23.13 -46.11 -10.67
CA LYS A 11 -24.00 -45.46 -11.66
C LYS A 11 -25.18 -44.68 -11.06
N ASN A 12 -25.80 -45.19 -9.99
CA ASN A 12 -26.93 -44.52 -9.33
C ASN A 12 -26.46 -43.32 -8.49
N ILE A 13 -25.27 -43.40 -7.91
CA ILE A 13 -24.64 -42.29 -7.18
C ILE A 13 -24.30 -41.16 -8.16
N GLN A 14 -23.63 -41.46 -9.28
CA GLN A 14 -23.31 -40.46 -10.31
C GLN A 14 -24.56 -39.81 -10.95
N LEU A 15 -25.64 -40.57 -11.14
CA LEU A 15 -26.92 -40.03 -11.61
C LEU A 15 -27.54 -39.08 -10.59
N SER A 16 -27.54 -39.45 -9.31
CA SER A 16 -28.07 -38.61 -8.24
C SER A 16 -27.28 -37.31 -8.06
N GLU A 17 -25.95 -37.37 -8.19
CA GLU A 17 -25.06 -36.20 -8.19
C GLU A 17 -25.30 -35.31 -9.42
N ALA A 18 -25.44 -35.91 -10.61
CA ALA A 18 -25.74 -35.17 -11.84
C ALA A 18 -27.12 -34.48 -11.78
N GLU A 19 -28.14 -35.12 -11.20
CA GLU A 19 -29.46 -34.53 -10.99
C GLU A 19 -29.45 -33.42 -9.95
N ALA A 20 -28.72 -33.60 -8.84
CA ALA A 20 -28.51 -32.56 -7.84
C ALA A 20 -27.82 -31.34 -8.46
N PHE A 21 -26.77 -31.57 -9.26
CA PHE A 21 -26.05 -30.52 -9.98
C PHE A 21 -26.94 -29.81 -11.02
N LYS A 22 -27.80 -30.56 -11.73
CA LYS A 22 -28.75 -30.00 -12.70
C LYS A 22 -29.83 -29.15 -12.03
N LYS A 23 -30.35 -29.57 -10.86
CA LYS A 23 -31.31 -28.81 -10.05
C LYS A 23 -30.68 -27.55 -9.47
N LEU A 24 -29.45 -27.64 -8.94
CA LEU A 24 -28.67 -26.49 -8.47
C LEU A 24 -28.42 -25.50 -9.61
N LYS A 25 -27.89 -25.96 -10.76
CA LYS A 25 -27.67 -25.13 -11.95
C LYS A 25 -28.95 -24.44 -12.42
N ALA A 26 -30.07 -25.16 -12.49
CA ALA A 26 -31.36 -24.57 -12.86
C ALA A 26 -31.85 -23.52 -11.86
N HIS A 27 -31.53 -23.67 -10.57
CA HIS A 27 -31.86 -22.68 -9.54
C HIS A 27 -30.98 -21.42 -9.64
N PHE A 28 -29.66 -21.59 -9.83
CA PHE A 28 -28.71 -20.49 -10.04
C PHE A 28 -28.94 -19.74 -11.36
N MET A 29 -29.44 -20.41 -12.39
CA MET A 29 -29.79 -19.81 -13.69
C MET A 29 -31.15 -19.08 -13.68
N LYS A 30 -31.88 -19.06 -12.56
CA LYS A 30 -33.09 -18.25 -12.46
C LYS A 30 -32.71 -16.78 -12.54
N LYS A 31 -33.37 -16.02 -13.41
CA LYS A 31 -33.12 -14.58 -13.62
C LYS A 31 -33.02 -13.77 -12.32
N LYS A 32 -33.84 -14.10 -11.31
CA LYS A 32 -33.80 -13.45 -9.98
C LYS A 32 -32.51 -13.75 -9.19
N VAL A 33 -32.00 -14.98 -9.25
CA VAL A 33 -30.76 -15.37 -8.57
C VAL A 33 -29.55 -14.74 -9.26
N ILE A 34 -29.55 -14.70 -10.60
CA ILE A 34 -28.51 -14.01 -11.37
C ILE A 34 -28.46 -12.52 -11.02
N ILE A 35 -29.61 -11.82 -11.00
CA ILE A 35 -29.67 -10.39 -10.64
C ILE A 35 -29.17 -10.16 -9.20
N PHE A 36 -29.54 -11.02 -8.26
CA PHE A 36 -29.07 -10.91 -6.88
C PHE A 36 -27.56 -11.09 -6.78
N ILE A 37 -27.00 -12.11 -7.43
CA ILE A 37 -25.54 -12.34 -7.44
C ILE A 37 -24.82 -11.18 -8.15
N SER A 38 -25.35 -10.68 -9.28
CA SER A 38 -24.72 -9.58 -10.01
C SER A 38 -24.73 -8.28 -9.23
N THR A 39 -25.81 -7.98 -8.51
CA THR A 39 -25.89 -6.80 -7.64
C THR A 39 -24.92 -6.92 -6.47
N MET A 40 -24.84 -8.10 -5.83
CA MET A 40 -23.87 -8.35 -4.77
C MET A 40 -22.43 -8.17 -5.25
N ILE A 41 -22.07 -8.72 -6.42
CA ILE A 41 -20.73 -8.54 -7.02
C ILE A 41 -20.48 -7.07 -7.34
N ALA A 42 -21.45 -6.37 -7.93
CA ALA A 42 -21.31 -4.95 -8.24
C ALA A 42 -21.06 -4.10 -6.98
N THR A 43 -21.76 -4.39 -5.87
CA THR A 43 -21.53 -3.73 -4.59
C THR A 43 -20.13 -4.02 -4.05
N ILE A 44 -19.66 -5.27 -4.10
CA ILE A 44 -18.31 -5.64 -3.65
C ILE A 44 -17.25 -4.88 -4.47
N LEU A 45 -17.38 -4.87 -5.81
CA LEU A 45 -16.45 -4.16 -6.69
C LEU A 45 -16.43 -2.66 -6.39
N LEU A 46 -17.58 -2.06 -6.10
CA LEU A 46 -17.68 -0.65 -5.74
C LEU A 46 -16.94 -0.38 -4.41
N VAL A 47 -17.17 -1.20 -3.39
CA VAL A 47 -16.48 -1.06 -2.09
C VAL A 47 -14.97 -1.22 -2.25
N VAL A 48 -14.53 -2.24 -2.99
CA VAL A 48 -13.11 -2.48 -3.27
C VAL A 48 -12.51 -1.30 -4.04
N GLY A 49 -13.23 -0.76 -5.01
CA GLY A 49 -12.79 0.41 -5.79
C GLY A 49 -12.62 1.65 -4.92
N LEU A 50 -13.61 1.97 -4.09
CA LEU A 50 -13.54 3.10 -3.15
C LEU A 50 -12.40 2.92 -2.14
N TYR A 51 -12.26 1.71 -1.58
CA TYR A 51 -11.19 1.41 -0.63
C TYR A 51 -9.80 1.51 -1.28
N SER A 52 -9.66 0.99 -2.50
CA SER A 52 -8.42 1.08 -3.27
C SER A 52 -8.05 2.54 -3.54
N TYR A 53 -9.01 3.36 -4.00
CA TYR A 53 -8.78 4.79 -4.20
C TYR A 53 -8.38 5.48 -2.90
N ALA A 54 -9.11 5.24 -1.81
CA ALA A 54 -8.87 5.89 -0.53
C ALA A 54 -7.49 5.57 0.07
N THR A 55 -6.93 4.39 -0.21
CA THR A 55 -5.66 3.93 0.37
C THR A 55 -4.46 4.08 -0.56
N LEU A 56 -4.65 4.02 -1.88
CA LEU A 56 -3.55 4.07 -2.86
C LEU A 56 -3.31 5.47 -3.44
N ALA A 57 -4.31 6.36 -3.42
CA ALA A 57 -4.12 7.73 -3.89
C ALA A 57 -3.26 8.49 -2.87
N LYS A 58 -1.98 8.68 -3.20
CA LYS A 58 -1.02 9.41 -2.38
C LYS A 58 -1.07 10.89 -2.72
N THR A 59 -0.99 11.73 -1.70
CA THR A 59 -0.81 13.18 -1.82
C THR A 59 0.42 13.56 -1.03
N PHE A 60 1.41 14.15 -1.70
CA PHE A 60 2.64 14.63 -1.10
C PHE A 60 2.36 15.62 0.03
N ILE A 61 3.06 15.45 1.15
CA ILE A 61 3.08 16.42 2.25
C ILE A 61 4.31 17.31 2.01
N PRO A 62 4.14 18.63 1.76
CA PRO A 62 5.26 19.55 1.62
C PRO A 62 6.17 19.54 2.84
N TYR A 63 7.45 19.84 2.62
CA TYR A 63 8.39 19.95 3.73
C TYR A 63 7.98 21.10 4.66
N ASP A 64 8.06 20.83 5.95
CA ASP A 64 7.84 21.79 7.01
C ASP A 64 8.67 21.36 8.22
N ASN A 65 9.58 22.24 8.64
CA ASN A 65 10.54 21.97 9.71
C ASN A 65 9.90 21.97 11.11
N GLU A 66 8.66 22.43 11.26
CA GLU A 66 7.92 22.36 12.53
C GLU A 66 7.42 20.93 12.80
N ILE A 67 7.15 20.16 11.74
CA ILE A 67 6.56 18.82 11.83
C ILE A 67 7.49 17.70 11.33
N ILE A 68 8.51 18.02 10.53
CA ILE A 68 9.51 17.07 10.04
C ILE A 68 10.87 17.41 10.63
N SER A 69 11.53 16.42 11.22
CA SER A 69 12.90 16.58 11.73
C SER A 69 13.77 15.37 11.41
N ILE A 70 15.06 15.62 11.16
CA ILE A 70 16.09 14.61 11.07
C ILE A 70 16.91 14.63 12.37
N ASN A 71 16.98 13.48 13.04
CA ASN A 71 17.73 13.34 14.29
C ASN A 71 18.76 12.23 14.16
N GLU A 72 19.97 12.49 14.65
CA GLU A 72 21.00 11.48 14.82
C GLU A 72 20.93 10.88 16.23
N ILE A 73 20.85 9.55 16.30
CA ILE A 73 20.86 8.80 17.56
C ILE A 73 21.80 7.61 17.37
N ASP A 74 22.86 7.54 18.18
CA ASP A 74 23.85 6.45 18.15
C ASP A 74 24.44 6.16 16.75
N GLY A 75 24.77 7.22 15.99
CA GLY A 75 25.34 7.12 14.64
C GLY A 75 24.35 6.70 13.55
N LYS A 76 23.05 6.80 13.82
CA LYS A 76 21.96 6.52 12.87
C LYS A 76 21.07 7.74 12.68
N LEU A 77 20.65 7.94 11.44
CA LEU A 77 19.76 9.03 11.05
C LEU A 77 18.31 8.54 11.03
N TYR A 78 17.45 9.28 11.73
CA TYR A 78 16.02 9.03 11.81
C TYR A 78 15.25 10.24 11.30
N ALA A 79 14.32 10.00 10.38
CA ALA A 79 13.30 10.99 10.05
C ALA A 79 12.13 10.82 11.01
N THR A 80 11.68 11.92 11.59
CA THR A 80 10.48 11.97 12.44
C THR A 80 9.43 12.87 11.79
N TYR A 81 8.21 12.36 11.69
CA TYR A 81 7.03 13.13 11.35
C TYR A 81 6.16 13.29 12.59
N GLN A 82 5.80 14.53 12.93
CA GLN A 82 4.91 14.86 14.04
C GLN A 82 3.80 15.79 13.53
N GLY A 83 2.79 15.19 12.89
CA GLY A 83 1.65 15.89 12.32
C GLY A 83 0.43 14.99 12.24
N GLU A 84 -0.57 15.41 11.50
CA GLU A 84 -1.84 14.69 11.37
C GLU A 84 -1.92 13.93 10.04
N ASN A 85 -2.79 12.92 9.98
CA ASN A 85 -3.23 12.30 8.72
C ASN A 85 -2.12 11.62 7.89
N LEU A 86 -1.05 11.13 8.53
CA LEU A 86 0.05 10.45 7.84
C LEU A 86 -0.44 9.15 7.17
N GLY A 87 -0.27 9.06 5.86
CA GLY A 87 -0.53 7.84 5.09
C GLY A 87 0.70 6.93 4.98
N GLY A 88 1.90 7.51 5.01
CA GLY A 88 3.16 6.77 5.07
C GLY A 88 4.33 7.57 4.49
N THR A 89 5.43 6.84 4.25
CA THR A 89 6.67 7.37 3.67
C THR A 89 7.05 6.63 2.39
N VAL A 90 7.75 7.32 1.50
CA VAL A 90 8.46 6.75 0.36
C VAL A 90 9.91 7.19 0.47
N SER A 91 10.84 6.25 0.38
CA SER A 91 12.28 6.51 0.49
C SER A 91 13.02 5.69 -0.55
N CYS A 92 14.07 6.28 -1.15
CA CYS A 92 15.06 5.51 -1.90
C CYS A 92 16.18 5.05 -0.95
N ALA A 93 16.82 3.93 -1.27
CA ALA A 93 18.04 3.52 -0.58
C ALA A 93 19.16 4.52 -0.89
N PRO A 94 20.13 4.74 0.03
CA PRO A 94 21.25 5.63 -0.24
C PRO A 94 22.03 5.23 -1.50
N GLU A 95 22.23 6.19 -2.40
CA GLU A 95 22.89 6.02 -3.70
C GLU A 95 23.96 7.08 -3.92
N THR A 96 25.08 6.69 -4.53
CA THR A 96 26.16 7.62 -4.89
C THR A 96 25.84 8.32 -6.20
N VAL A 97 25.76 9.64 -6.15
CA VAL A 97 25.47 10.52 -7.30
C VAL A 97 26.49 11.64 -7.37
N VAL A 98 26.62 12.27 -8.55
CA VAL A 98 27.48 13.45 -8.71
C VAL A 98 26.64 14.72 -8.61
N ILE A 99 26.86 15.51 -7.57
CA ILE A 99 26.18 16.81 -7.36
C ILE A 99 27.24 17.89 -7.36
N ASN A 100 27.07 18.91 -8.21
CA ASN A 100 28.05 20.00 -8.37
C ASN A 100 29.48 19.54 -8.66
N GLY A 101 29.65 18.36 -9.28
CA GLY A 101 30.96 17.78 -9.60
C GLY A 101 31.62 16.98 -8.47
N GLU A 102 30.96 16.81 -7.33
CA GLU A 102 31.41 15.96 -6.22
C GLU A 102 30.55 14.70 -6.11
N GLU A 103 31.18 13.56 -5.89
CA GLU A 103 30.47 12.31 -5.56
C GLU A 103 29.95 12.41 -4.13
N LYS A 104 28.62 12.36 -3.98
CA LYS A 104 27.93 12.35 -2.69
C LYS A 104 26.99 11.16 -2.63
N LYS A 105 26.94 10.49 -1.48
CA LYS A 105 25.99 9.42 -1.21
C LYS A 105 24.75 10.00 -0.56
N ILE A 106 23.67 10.06 -1.33
CA ILE A 106 22.45 10.75 -0.94
C ILE A 106 21.29 9.79 -0.77
N THR A 107 20.27 10.23 -0.04
CA THR A 107 18.96 9.58 0.00
C THR A 107 17.87 10.63 -0.08
N ILE A 108 16.75 10.24 -0.67
CA ILE A 108 15.59 11.09 -0.91
C ILE A 108 14.38 10.38 -0.33
N PHE A 109 13.57 11.11 0.43
CA PHE A 109 12.31 10.59 0.92
C PHE A 109 11.23 11.67 0.96
N TYR A 110 9.98 11.23 1.07
CA TYR A 110 8.87 12.12 1.39
C TYR A 110 7.78 11.40 2.17
N TYR A 111 7.01 12.18 2.91
CA TYR A 111 5.77 11.72 3.53
C TYR A 111 4.58 12.02 2.61
N TYR A 112 3.58 11.16 2.69
CA TYR A 112 2.32 11.36 1.97
C TYR A 112 1.13 11.10 2.88
N LYS A 113 0.02 11.72 2.54
CA LYS A 113 -1.31 11.40 3.05
C LYS A 113 -2.13 10.69 1.98
N THR A 114 -3.21 10.06 2.41
CA THR A 114 -4.19 9.39 1.54
C THR A 114 -5.59 9.86 1.95
N PRO A 115 -6.61 9.76 1.07
CA PRO A 115 -7.98 10.06 1.49
C PRO A 115 -8.43 9.23 2.70
N TRP A 116 -7.90 8.01 2.87
CA TRP A 116 -8.13 7.21 4.06
C TRP A 116 -7.54 7.87 5.31
N SER A 117 -6.24 8.21 5.28
CA SER A 117 -5.56 8.80 6.44
C SER A 117 -6.09 10.19 6.78
N GLU A 118 -6.61 10.94 5.81
CA GLU A 118 -7.14 12.29 6.01
C GLU A 118 -8.60 12.34 6.46
N TYR A 119 -9.46 11.44 5.96
CA TYR A 119 -10.91 11.57 6.19
C TYR A 119 -11.54 10.40 6.94
N ILE A 120 -10.92 9.22 6.93
CA ILE A 120 -11.51 8.00 7.48
C ILE A 120 -10.83 7.59 8.78
N GLN A 121 -9.50 7.56 8.80
CA GLN A 121 -8.71 7.17 9.97
C GLN A 121 -8.99 8.02 11.22
N PRO A 122 -9.14 9.36 11.14
CA PRO A 122 -9.46 10.21 12.31
C PRO A 122 -10.80 9.89 12.98
N ILE A 123 -11.71 9.19 12.29
CA ILE A 123 -12.99 8.74 12.87
C ILE A 123 -12.76 7.62 13.89
N PHE A 124 -11.67 6.86 13.75
CA PHE A 124 -11.37 5.68 14.56
C PHE A 124 -10.18 5.88 15.51
N GLU A 125 -9.23 6.74 15.15
CA GLU A 125 -7.95 6.94 15.84
C GLU A 125 -7.71 8.44 16.12
N SER A 126 -6.91 8.75 17.15
CA SER A 126 -6.58 10.14 17.51
C SER A 126 -5.50 10.74 16.62
N ASP A 127 -5.60 12.05 16.32
CA ASP A 127 -4.80 12.76 15.32
C ASP A 127 -3.30 12.98 15.64
N ASN A 128 -2.83 12.62 16.84
CA ASN A 128 -1.43 12.80 17.22
C ASN A 128 -0.55 11.67 16.65
N PHE A 129 -0.26 11.71 15.36
CA PHE A 129 0.68 10.79 14.72
C PHE A 129 2.12 11.24 14.94
N ARG A 130 2.89 10.35 15.57
CA ARG A 130 4.34 10.42 15.58
C ARG A 130 4.88 9.19 14.89
N ASP A 131 5.43 9.37 13.70
CA ASP A 131 6.14 8.34 12.98
C ASP A 131 7.64 8.62 13.02
N THR A 132 8.43 7.56 13.17
CA THR A 132 9.88 7.67 13.16
C THR A 132 10.44 6.47 12.43
N PHE A 133 11.10 6.72 11.30
CA PHE A 133 11.70 5.66 10.51
C PHE A 133 13.21 5.87 10.37
N LEU A 134 13.92 4.75 10.31
CA LEU A 134 15.37 4.72 10.13
C LEU A 134 15.69 5.00 8.67
N ILE A 135 16.48 6.04 8.42
CA ILE A 135 16.99 6.37 7.09
C ILE A 135 18.24 5.52 6.80
N GLY A 136 19.17 5.48 7.75
CA GLY A 136 20.43 4.77 7.59
C GLY A 136 21.44 5.18 8.66
N LYS A 137 22.71 4.87 8.41
CA LYS A 137 23.80 5.30 9.29
C LYS A 137 24.38 6.63 8.83
N THR A 138 24.81 7.45 9.79
CA THR A 138 25.40 8.77 9.51
C THR A 138 26.69 8.68 8.70
N ASP A 139 27.49 7.63 8.89
CA ASP A 139 28.75 7.42 8.16
C ASP A 139 28.55 6.90 6.72
N GLU A 140 27.31 6.53 6.37
CA GLU A 140 26.95 5.97 5.07
C GLU A 140 26.14 6.95 4.21
N ILE A 141 25.80 8.14 4.71
CA ILE A 141 24.95 9.13 4.05
C ILE A 141 25.58 10.49 4.21
N ASP A 142 25.85 11.17 3.09
CA ASP A 142 26.39 12.52 3.08
C ASP A 142 25.27 13.56 3.15
N GLN A 143 24.15 13.32 2.46
CA GLN A 143 23.05 14.28 2.36
C GLN A 143 21.68 13.59 2.31
N ILE A 144 20.66 14.27 2.84
CA ILE A 144 19.27 13.84 2.78
C ILE A 144 18.43 14.93 2.14
N TYR A 145 17.68 14.54 1.12
CA TYR A 145 16.75 15.39 0.40
C TYR A 145 15.30 15.00 0.67
N TYR A 146 14.43 16.01 0.66
CA TYR A 146 12.99 15.86 0.78
C TYR A 146 12.29 16.33 -0.49
N GLY A 147 11.59 15.43 -1.16
CA GLY A 147 10.92 15.78 -2.42
C GLY A 147 10.06 14.64 -2.96
N GLU A 148 9.10 15.01 -3.80
CA GLU A 148 8.17 14.05 -4.40
C GLU A 148 8.83 13.30 -5.57
N PHE A 149 8.80 11.97 -5.49
CA PHE A 149 9.19 11.08 -6.59
C PHE A 149 8.33 9.82 -6.60
N GLN A 150 8.34 9.10 -7.71
CA GLN A 150 7.63 7.82 -7.81
C GLN A 150 8.64 6.69 -7.73
N LEU A 151 8.26 5.50 -7.27
CA LEU A 151 9.08 4.30 -7.40
C LEU A 151 8.32 3.36 -8.33
N ASP A 152 8.55 3.47 -9.63
CA ASP A 152 7.86 2.68 -10.67
C ASP A 152 8.73 1.52 -11.21
N GLY A 153 9.93 1.33 -10.63
CA GLY A 153 10.88 0.30 -11.02
C GLY A 153 11.71 0.65 -12.26
N SER A 154 11.56 1.86 -12.81
CA SER A 154 12.50 2.39 -13.80
C SER A 154 13.79 2.88 -13.15
N GLU A 155 14.86 2.96 -13.93
CA GLU A 155 16.09 3.62 -13.51
C GLU A 155 15.81 5.12 -13.37
N GLN A 156 16.03 5.65 -12.16
CA GLN A 156 15.74 7.04 -11.85
C GLN A 156 17.03 7.83 -11.74
N ASP A 157 17.01 9.04 -12.27
CA ASP A 157 18.09 9.98 -12.08
C ASP A 157 17.95 10.60 -10.68
N THR A 158 18.54 9.93 -9.70
CA THR A 158 18.54 10.36 -8.29
C THR A 158 19.15 11.76 -8.14
N ALA A 159 20.10 12.16 -9.00
CA ALA A 159 20.66 13.51 -9.00
C ALA A 159 19.62 14.55 -9.45
N LEU A 160 18.88 14.28 -10.53
CA LEU A 160 17.81 15.16 -11.01
C LEU A 160 16.67 15.28 -9.99
N ILE A 161 16.32 14.21 -9.31
CA ILE A 161 15.31 14.26 -8.23
C ILE A 161 15.82 15.14 -7.10
N ALA A 162 17.08 15.00 -6.70
CA ALA A 162 17.69 15.82 -5.66
C ALA A 162 17.72 17.32 -6.02
N GLU A 163 17.99 17.66 -7.28
CA GLU A 163 17.95 19.06 -7.77
C GLU A 163 16.57 19.71 -7.63
N ASN A 164 15.50 18.91 -7.69
CA ASN A 164 14.12 19.37 -7.54
C ASN A 164 13.57 19.16 -6.11
N SER A 165 14.42 18.73 -5.19
CA SER A 165 14.09 18.43 -3.79
C SER A 165 14.74 19.43 -2.85
N GLU A 166 14.23 19.50 -1.62
CA GLU A 166 14.79 20.33 -0.57
C GLU A 166 15.90 19.57 0.18
N LEU A 167 17.09 20.17 0.29
CA LEU A 167 18.15 19.62 1.15
C LEU A 167 17.77 19.88 2.61
N ILE A 168 17.58 18.82 3.39
CA ILE A 168 17.09 18.92 4.78
C ILE A 168 18.10 18.44 5.82
N TRP A 169 19.19 17.77 5.39
CA TRP A 169 20.29 17.35 6.25
C TRP A 169 21.57 17.10 5.44
N GLY A 170 22.73 17.39 6.02
CA GLY A 170 24.04 17.31 5.37
C GLY A 170 24.47 18.62 4.71
N ASP A 171 25.78 18.79 4.50
CA ASP A 171 26.42 19.95 3.86
C ASP A 171 26.85 19.66 2.42
#